data_AF-A0A445AQM1-F1
#
_entry.id   AF-A0A445AQM1-F1
#
_cell.length_a   1.000
_cell.length_b   1.000
_cell.length_c   1.000
_cell.angle_alpha   90.00
_cell.angle_beta   90.00
_cell.angle_gamma   90.00
#
_symmetry.space_group_name_H-M   'P 1'
#
loop_
_entity.id
_entity.type
_entity.pdbx_description
1 polymer ?
#
loop_
_entity_poly.entity_id
_entity_poly.type
_entity_poly.pdbx_seq_one_letter_code
_entity_poly.pdbx_strand_id
1 'polypeptide(L)'
;MSGEKASTLTTANLKAFVSKARKKEKEGSSTNVAKEGGGSVGQEIPLKRKRGGGNSRVVDLTAVKDDNAVFTAEEIDVAFQSQVGLHGYKEGPSNSIWSAGFPFMAVADEFAQVDSDVKTIHEAGKIGVARYLQVIGARLLSIGRTSELDAILDADNVVAVKKLKESLQERDLKIDKLRSEVKALKKASETEVNKLKKDLDVSVAETGGLKARIAELEEEVLTAFTFGFDRAVAQIGVVAPEVDINLLDVTKIVSGGRLMDDGTLPENQDESVSVEKGAD
;
A
#
# COMPACT_ATOMS: atom_id res chain seq x y z
N MET A 1 -38.52 25.12 1.91
CA MET A 1 -38.07 24.99 3.31
C MET A 1 -38.36 26.30 4.01
N SER A 2 -39.44 26.37 4.77
CA SER A 2 -39.78 27.53 5.60
C SER A 2 -38.92 27.47 6.85
N GLY A 3 -37.94 28.36 6.97
CA GLY A 3 -37.17 28.50 8.19
C GLY A 3 -37.93 29.44 9.12
N GLU A 4 -38.61 28.89 10.13
CA GLU A 4 -39.05 29.67 11.29
C GLU A 4 -37.82 30.31 11.93
N LYS A 5 -37.67 31.62 11.74
CA LYS A 5 -36.69 32.41 12.48
C LYS A 5 -37.35 32.78 13.80
N ALA A 6 -37.00 32.08 14.87
CA ALA A 6 -37.33 32.51 16.23
C ALA A 6 -36.83 33.95 16.43
N SER A 7 -37.69 34.83 16.98
CA SER A 7 -37.32 36.20 17.28
C SER A 7 -36.14 36.23 18.26
N THR A 8 -35.06 36.96 17.93
CA THR A 8 -33.92 37.16 18.84
C THR A 8 -34.24 38.14 19.98
N LEU A 9 -35.37 38.84 19.89
CA LEU A 9 -35.88 39.79 20.87
C LEU A 9 -36.76 39.06 21.89
N THR A 10 -36.12 38.35 22.82
CA THR A 10 -36.80 37.65 23.92
C THR A 10 -36.59 38.39 25.24
N THR A 11 -37.51 38.22 26.19
CA THR A 11 -37.36 38.75 27.57
C THR A 11 -36.03 38.31 28.20
N ALA A 12 -35.57 37.08 27.96
CA ALA A 12 -34.33 36.57 28.50
C ALA A 12 -33.09 37.33 27.97
N ASN A 13 -33.05 37.58 26.65
CA ASN A 13 -31.96 38.32 26.01
C ASN A 13 -31.94 39.79 26.46
N LEU A 14 -33.11 40.43 26.59
CA LEU A 14 -33.24 41.79 27.11
C LEU A 14 -32.80 41.91 28.58
N LYS A 15 -33.20 40.97 29.45
CA LYS A 15 -32.75 40.94 30.86
C LYS A 15 -31.23 40.78 30.97
N ALA A 16 -30.66 39.87 30.20
CA ALA A 16 -29.21 39.67 30.16
C ALA A 16 -28.49 40.93 29.64
N PHE A 17 -29.01 41.58 28.61
CA PHE A 17 -28.43 42.82 28.06
C PHE A 17 -28.50 43.99 29.03
N VAL A 18 -29.67 44.29 29.61
CA VAL A 18 -29.85 45.39 30.56
C VAL A 18 -29.02 45.17 31.83
N SER A 19 -28.93 43.93 32.33
CA SER A 19 -28.07 43.61 33.47
C SER A 19 -26.58 43.74 33.13
N LYS A 20 -26.16 43.38 31.91
CA LYS A 20 -24.78 43.57 31.43
C LYS A 20 -24.45 45.04 31.20
N ALA A 21 -25.36 45.84 30.66
CA ALA A 21 -25.19 47.29 30.50
C ALA A 21 -24.99 47.99 31.86
N ARG A 22 -25.76 47.58 32.87
CA ARG A 22 -25.59 48.04 34.27
C ARG A 22 -24.31 47.54 34.94
N LYS A 23 -23.69 46.45 34.45
CA LYS A 23 -22.41 45.91 34.94
C LYS A 23 -21.18 46.43 34.19
N LYS A 24 -21.30 46.77 32.89
CA LYS A 24 -20.20 47.30 32.05
C LYS A 24 -19.69 48.66 32.56
N GLU A 25 -20.48 49.38 33.36
CA GLU A 25 -20.01 50.55 34.12
C GLU A 25 -19.03 50.22 35.27
N LYS A 26 -18.80 48.95 35.63
CA LYS A 26 -18.06 48.58 36.85
C LYS A 26 -16.74 47.81 36.69
N GLU A 27 -16.41 47.15 35.57
CA GLU A 27 -15.21 46.29 35.52
C GLU A 27 -14.49 46.25 34.16
N GLY A 28 -13.17 46.49 34.18
CA GLY A 28 -12.27 46.30 33.05
C GLY A 28 -10.92 45.67 33.45
N SER A 29 -10.34 44.88 32.53
CA SER A 29 -8.93 44.40 32.44
C SER A 29 -8.48 43.27 33.41
N SER A 30 -7.64 42.27 33.08
CA SER A 30 -6.91 41.85 31.86
C SER A 30 -6.49 40.36 31.95
N THR A 31 -6.08 39.80 30.80
CA THR A 31 -5.51 38.46 30.52
C THR A 31 -4.07 38.26 31.01
N ASN A 32 -3.59 36.99 31.09
CA ASN A 32 -2.43 36.47 30.33
C ASN A 32 -2.18 34.97 30.54
N VAL A 33 -1.74 34.31 29.46
CA VAL A 33 -1.30 32.90 29.35
C VAL A 33 0.21 32.89 29.05
N ALA A 34 0.94 31.86 29.51
CA ALA A 34 2.26 31.50 29.01
C ALA A 34 2.37 29.98 28.81
N LYS A 35 3.12 29.55 27.78
CA LYS A 35 3.42 28.17 27.36
C LYS A 35 4.86 28.10 26.88
N GLU A 36 5.59 27.00 27.18
CA GLU A 36 6.68 26.34 26.41
C GLU A 36 7.33 25.28 27.33
N GLY A 37 7.96 24.18 26.92
CA GLY A 37 8.41 23.65 25.63
C GLY A 37 9.51 22.58 25.86
N GLY A 38 9.83 21.76 24.83
CA GLY A 38 11.05 20.91 24.69
C GLY A 38 10.98 19.51 25.32
N GLY A 39 11.33 18.36 24.69
CA GLY A 39 12.28 18.02 23.62
C GLY A 39 13.41 17.14 24.22
N SER A 40 13.62 15.88 23.84
CA SER A 40 14.67 15.46 22.87
C SER A 40 15.03 13.95 23.03
N VAL A 41 15.18 13.23 21.90
CA VAL A 41 16.25 12.27 21.45
C VAL A 41 16.84 11.28 22.47
N GLY A 42 17.06 9.97 22.27
CA GLY A 42 17.22 9.07 21.11
C GLY A 42 18.42 8.13 21.38
N GLN A 43 18.46 6.85 20.93
CA GLN A 43 19.71 6.15 20.52
C GLN A 43 19.52 4.71 19.98
N GLU A 44 20.59 4.25 19.33
CA GLU A 44 20.73 3.23 18.27
C GLU A 44 20.88 1.76 18.69
N ILE A 45 20.78 0.91 17.67
CA ILE A 45 20.85 -0.55 17.60
C ILE A 45 22.28 -1.02 17.28
N PRO A 46 22.71 -2.23 17.70
CA PRO A 46 23.77 -2.96 17.02
C PRO A 46 23.30 -4.30 16.38
N LEU A 47 23.66 -4.46 15.10
CA LEU A 47 23.51 -5.66 14.27
C LEU A 47 24.63 -6.68 14.52
N LYS A 48 24.31 -7.99 14.52
CA LYS A 48 25.28 -9.09 14.35
C LYS A 48 24.86 -10.00 13.18
N ARG A 49 25.79 -10.23 12.25
CA ARG A 49 25.68 -11.17 11.11
C ARG A 49 26.12 -12.57 11.52
N LYS A 50 25.42 -13.61 11.04
CA LYS A 50 25.79 -15.04 11.14
C LYS A 50 26.12 -15.58 9.74
N ARG A 51 27.27 -16.24 9.61
CA ARG A 51 27.79 -16.88 8.39
C ARG A 51 26.90 -18.05 7.95
N GLY A 52 26.62 -18.13 6.64
CA GLY A 52 25.88 -19.20 5.99
C GLY A 52 26.74 -20.45 5.76
N GLY A 53 26.16 -21.62 6.01
CA GLY A 53 26.69 -22.91 5.58
C GLY A 53 26.20 -23.22 4.16
N GLY A 54 27.14 -23.42 3.24
CA GLY A 54 26.85 -23.82 1.86
C GLY A 54 26.39 -25.27 1.78
N ASN A 55 25.26 -25.49 1.13
CA ASN A 55 24.66 -26.78 0.85
C ASN A 55 25.45 -27.47 -0.28
N SER A 56 26.18 -28.56 0.01
CA SER A 56 26.71 -29.43 -1.03
C SER A 56 25.53 -30.24 -1.60
N ARG A 57 24.99 -29.82 -2.75
CA ARG A 57 24.07 -30.64 -3.53
C ARG A 57 24.89 -31.78 -4.15
N VAL A 58 24.96 -32.91 -3.44
CA VAL A 58 25.16 -34.20 -4.09
C VAL A 58 23.96 -34.38 -5.01
N VAL A 59 24.21 -34.56 -6.30
CA VAL A 59 23.18 -34.82 -7.31
C VAL A 59 22.52 -36.15 -6.96
N ASP A 60 21.24 -36.10 -6.64
CA ASP A 60 20.43 -37.30 -6.40
C ASP A 60 20.04 -37.92 -7.75
N LEU A 61 20.83 -38.89 -8.19
CA LEU A 61 20.57 -39.68 -9.40
C LEU A 61 19.43 -40.70 -9.20
N THR A 62 18.80 -40.75 -8.01
CA THR A 62 17.66 -41.63 -7.72
C THR A 62 16.31 -40.94 -7.87
N ALA A 63 16.28 -39.70 -8.34
CA ALA A 63 15.05 -39.08 -8.82
C ALA A 63 14.58 -39.81 -10.09
N VAL A 64 13.83 -40.89 -9.85
CA VAL A 64 13.16 -41.75 -10.82
C VAL A 64 12.43 -40.86 -11.82
N LYS A 65 13.03 -40.64 -13.00
CA LYS A 65 12.24 -40.43 -14.22
C LYS A 65 11.48 -41.73 -14.41
N ASP A 66 10.16 -41.63 -14.48
CA ASP A 66 9.20 -42.73 -14.68
C ASP A 66 9.83 -43.95 -15.37
N ASP A 67 9.59 -45.15 -14.82
CA ASP A 67 10.03 -46.47 -15.31
C ASP A 67 9.57 -46.82 -16.75
N ASN A 68 9.01 -45.85 -17.48
CA ASN A 68 8.51 -45.93 -18.84
C ASN A 68 9.20 -44.95 -19.80
N ALA A 69 10.41 -44.46 -19.49
CA ALA A 69 11.19 -43.61 -20.40
C ALA A 69 11.60 -44.38 -21.67
N VAL A 70 10.68 -44.48 -22.63
CA VAL A 70 10.94 -44.89 -24.00
C VAL A 70 11.65 -43.74 -24.68
N PHE A 71 12.90 -43.95 -25.12
CA PHE A 71 13.64 -42.98 -25.92
C PHE A 71 12.81 -42.56 -27.14
N THR A 72 12.83 -41.27 -27.49
CA THR A 72 12.14 -40.81 -28.70
C THR A 72 12.86 -41.31 -29.94
N ALA A 73 12.16 -41.36 -31.08
CA ALA A 73 12.77 -41.74 -32.35
C ALA A 73 13.92 -40.80 -32.73
N GLU A 74 13.79 -39.52 -32.41
CA GLU A 74 14.81 -38.50 -32.65
C GLU A 74 16.04 -38.70 -31.75
N GLU A 75 15.85 -39.03 -30.46
CA GLU A 75 16.96 -39.35 -29.56
C GLU A 75 17.75 -40.56 -30.04
N ILE A 76 17.04 -41.60 -30.50
CA ILE A 76 17.65 -42.80 -31.06
C ILE A 76 18.42 -42.49 -32.34
N ASP A 77 17.86 -41.67 -33.25
CA ASP A 77 18.54 -41.30 -34.49
C ASP A 77 19.80 -40.46 -34.22
N VAL A 78 19.73 -39.46 -33.33
CA VAL A 78 20.91 -38.64 -32.96
C VAL A 78 22.01 -39.49 -32.34
N ALA A 79 21.65 -40.42 -31.44
CA ALA A 79 22.59 -41.37 -30.88
C ALA A 79 23.21 -42.25 -31.97
N PHE A 80 22.40 -42.75 -32.91
CA PHE A 80 22.86 -43.55 -34.04
C PHE A 80 23.82 -42.78 -34.95
N GLN A 81 23.50 -41.56 -35.36
CA GLN A 81 24.37 -40.74 -36.20
C GLN A 81 25.70 -40.43 -35.50
N SER A 82 25.66 -40.18 -34.19
CA SER A 82 26.88 -39.99 -33.38
C SER A 82 27.75 -41.25 -33.38
N GLN A 83 27.14 -42.44 -33.26
CA GLN A 83 27.84 -43.71 -33.36
C GLN A 83 28.46 -43.91 -34.75
N VAL A 84 27.71 -43.66 -35.83
CA VAL A 84 28.23 -43.74 -37.20
C VAL A 84 29.47 -42.84 -37.36
N GLY A 85 29.41 -41.62 -36.82
CA GLY A 85 30.50 -40.66 -36.91
C GLY A 85 31.74 -41.01 -36.09
N LEU A 86 31.59 -41.75 -34.99
CA LEU A 86 32.66 -42.06 -34.02
C LEU A 86 33.21 -43.50 -34.14
N HIS A 87 32.42 -44.46 -34.60
CA HIS A 87 32.86 -45.85 -34.82
C HIS A 87 33.44 -46.08 -36.22
N GLY A 88 33.02 -45.32 -37.23
CA GLY A 88 33.49 -45.50 -38.60
C GLY A 88 34.90 -44.96 -38.82
N TYR A 89 35.68 -45.66 -39.64
CA TYR A 89 36.87 -45.08 -40.26
C TYR A 89 36.48 -44.13 -41.39
N LYS A 90 37.22 -43.03 -41.53
CA LYS A 90 37.02 -42.03 -42.58
C LYS A 90 38.22 -42.03 -43.51
N GLU A 91 38.01 -41.62 -44.77
CA GLU A 91 39.13 -41.23 -45.61
C GLU A 91 39.83 -40.02 -44.96
N GLY A 92 41.16 -40.06 -44.88
CA GLY A 92 41.91 -39.04 -44.18
C GLY A 92 43.38 -39.38 -44.03
N PRO A 93 44.18 -38.48 -43.45
CA PRO A 93 45.62 -38.66 -43.34
C PRO A 93 45.96 -39.84 -42.41
N SER A 94 47.06 -40.54 -42.68
CA SER A 94 47.51 -41.74 -41.95
C SER A 94 47.95 -41.47 -40.51
N ASN A 95 48.02 -40.21 -40.09
CA ASN A 95 48.30 -39.80 -38.71
C ASN A 95 47.03 -39.48 -37.88
N SER A 96 45.83 -39.63 -38.46
CA SER A 96 44.57 -39.53 -37.73
C SER A 96 44.13 -40.91 -37.26
N ILE A 97 43.87 -41.10 -35.96
CA ILE A 97 43.37 -42.39 -35.43
C ILE A 97 41.96 -42.76 -35.94
N TRP A 98 41.25 -41.82 -36.58
CA TRP A 98 39.96 -42.10 -37.25
C TRP A 98 40.12 -42.40 -38.75
N SER A 99 41.34 -42.40 -39.30
CA SER A 99 41.59 -42.73 -40.69
C SER A 99 41.66 -44.24 -40.90
N ALA A 100 41.08 -44.72 -42.02
CA ALA A 100 41.25 -46.11 -42.45
C ALA A 100 42.72 -46.47 -42.74
N GLY A 101 43.56 -45.46 -43.03
CA GLY A 101 45.00 -45.63 -43.26
C GLY A 101 45.86 -45.54 -41.99
N PHE A 102 45.28 -45.44 -40.80
CA PHE A 102 46.04 -45.35 -39.56
C PHE A 102 46.68 -46.70 -39.19
N PRO A 103 48.00 -46.78 -39.00
CA PRO A 103 48.70 -48.05 -38.84
C PRO A 103 48.68 -48.55 -37.38
N PHE A 104 47.50 -48.90 -36.85
CA PHE A 104 47.33 -49.31 -35.45
C PHE A 104 48.29 -50.41 -34.99
N MET A 105 48.52 -51.44 -35.80
CA MET A 105 49.43 -52.54 -35.46
C MET A 105 50.87 -52.06 -35.32
N ALA A 106 51.36 -51.26 -36.27
CA ALA A 106 52.72 -50.73 -36.21
C ALA A 106 52.90 -49.82 -34.98
N VAL A 107 51.92 -48.97 -34.68
CA VAL A 107 51.95 -48.11 -33.49
C VAL A 107 51.90 -48.95 -32.20
N ALA A 108 51.06 -49.99 -32.15
CA ALA A 108 50.98 -50.86 -31.00
C ALA A 108 52.29 -51.62 -30.78
N ASP A 109 52.89 -52.16 -31.84
CA ASP A 109 54.17 -52.87 -31.77
C ASP A 109 55.31 -51.95 -31.32
N GLU A 110 55.35 -50.71 -31.84
CA GLU A 110 56.40 -49.74 -31.51
C GLU A 110 56.26 -49.15 -30.10
N PHE A 111 55.03 -48.85 -29.65
CA PHE A 111 54.81 -48.05 -28.44
C PHE A 111 54.09 -48.78 -27.29
N ALA A 112 53.42 -49.90 -27.54
CA ALA A 112 52.58 -50.57 -26.55
C ALA A 112 52.99 -52.03 -26.23
N GLN A 113 53.75 -52.70 -27.10
CA GLN A 113 54.22 -54.08 -26.90
C GLN A 113 55.57 -54.12 -26.17
N VAL A 114 55.54 -53.88 -24.85
CA VAL A 114 56.73 -54.06 -23.99
C VAL A 114 56.73 -55.47 -23.39
N ASP A 115 57.87 -56.18 -23.43
CA ASP A 115 57.99 -57.59 -22.99
C ASP A 115 57.42 -57.86 -21.59
N SER A 116 57.63 -56.93 -20.64
CA SER A 116 57.09 -57.04 -19.27
C SER A 116 55.57 -57.07 -19.26
N ASP A 117 54.94 -56.21 -20.05
CA ASP A 117 53.49 -56.00 -20.07
C ASP A 117 52.82 -57.13 -20.84
N VAL A 118 53.44 -57.58 -21.93
CA VAL A 118 53.05 -58.77 -22.68
C VAL A 118 53.09 -60.01 -21.80
N LYS A 119 54.12 -60.17 -20.96
CA LYS A 119 54.18 -61.26 -19.99
C LYS A 119 53.02 -61.19 -19.00
N THR A 120 52.69 -60.01 -18.47
CA THR A 120 51.53 -59.82 -17.58
C THR A 120 50.21 -60.20 -18.26
N ILE A 121 50.00 -59.83 -19.53
CA ILE A 121 48.81 -60.21 -20.30
C ILE A 121 48.71 -61.73 -20.44
N HIS A 122 49.84 -62.40 -20.72
CA HIS A 122 49.87 -63.87 -20.81
C HIS A 122 49.60 -64.54 -19.47
N GLU A 123 50.18 -64.04 -18.38
CA GLU A 123 49.95 -64.54 -17.01
C GLU A 123 48.49 -64.39 -16.58
N ALA A 124 47.83 -63.29 -16.95
CA ALA A 124 46.39 -63.09 -16.72
C ALA A 124 45.51 -64.08 -17.52
N GLY A 125 46.03 -64.57 -18.65
CA GLY A 125 45.36 -65.52 -19.54
C GLY A 125 44.15 -64.93 -20.27
N LYS A 126 43.69 -65.64 -21.31
CA LYS A 126 42.61 -65.18 -22.21
C LYS A 126 41.32 -64.83 -21.46
N ILE A 127 40.95 -65.64 -20.46
CA ILE A 127 39.74 -65.43 -19.65
C ILE A 127 39.91 -64.19 -18.76
N GLY A 128 41.08 -63.98 -18.16
CA GLY A 128 41.37 -62.81 -17.33
C GLY A 128 41.29 -61.51 -18.13
N VAL A 129 41.91 -61.49 -19.30
CA VAL A 129 41.85 -60.34 -20.23
C VAL A 129 40.41 -60.07 -20.68
N ALA A 130 39.64 -61.10 -21.05
CA ALA A 130 38.24 -60.92 -21.44
C ALA A 130 37.39 -60.32 -20.31
N ARG A 131 37.54 -60.83 -19.08
CA ARG A 131 36.84 -60.27 -17.90
C ARG A 131 37.25 -58.84 -17.61
N TYR A 132 38.54 -58.52 -17.73
CA TYR A 132 39.02 -57.14 -17.58
C TYR A 132 38.37 -56.20 -18.60
N LEU A 133 38.35 -56.58 -19.88
CA LEU A 133 37.70 -55.80 -20.94
C LEU A 133 36.19 -55.65 -20.72
N GLN A 134 35.50 -56.69 -20.24
CA GLN A 134 34.08 -56.60 -19.86
C GLN A 134 33.85 -55.55 -18.77
N VAL A 135 34.67 -55.55 -17.72
CA VAL A 135 34.58 -54.57 -16.61
C VAL A 135 34.86 -53.16 -17.10
N ILE A 136 35.90 -52.96 -17.92
CA ILE A 136 36.22 -51.66 -18.51
C ILE A 136 35.08 -51.19 -19.42
N GLY A 137 34.54 -52.05 -20.27
CA GLY A 137 33.40 -51.73 -21.13
C GLY A 137 32.17 -51.30 -20.33
N ALA A 138 31.82 -52.04 -19.27
CA ALA A 138 30.70 -51.68 -18.39
C ALA A 138 30.91 -50.33 -17.68
N ARG A 139 32.14 -50.04 -17.23
CA ARG A 139 32.48 -48.75 -16.63
C ARG A 139 32.37 -47.60 -17.62
N LEU A 140 32.90 -47.76 -18.84
CA LEU A 140 32.81 -46.76 -19.90
C LEU A 140 31.35 -46.49 -20.30
N LEU A 141 30.51 -47.53 -20.36
CA LEU A 141 29.08 -47.39 -20.59
C LEU A 141 28.42 -46.53 -19.51
N SER A 142 28.69 -46.83 -18.23
CA SER A 142 28.16 -46.04 -17.11
C SER A 142 28.62 -44.59 -17.17
N ILE A 143 29.92 -44.34 -17.40
CA ILE A 143 30.48 -42.98 -17.48
C ILE A 143 29.87 -42.22 -18.66
N GLY A 144 29.74 -42.85 -19.83
CA GLY A 144 29.12 -42.26 -21.00
C GLY A 144 27.66 -41.88 -20.74
N ARG A 145 26.88 -42.80 -20.16
CA ARG A 145 25.46 -42.53 -19.85
C ARG A 145 25.28 -41.43 -18.82
N THR A 146 26.09 -41.39 -17.76
CA THR A 146 26.04 -40.31 -16.78
C THR A 146 26.38 -38.97 -17.42
N SER A 147 27.42 -38.91 -18.25
CA SER A 147 27.81 -37.66 -18.93
C SER A 147 26.72 -37.14 -19.87
N GLU A 148 26.03 -38.03 -20.57
CA GLU A 148 24.88 -37.68 -21.41
C GLU A 148 23.72 -37.11 -20.57
N LEU A 149 23.39 -37.76 -19.44
CA LEU A 149 22.32 -37.30 -18.54
C LEU A 149 22.63 -35.95 -17.90
N ASP A 150 23.89 -35.72 -17.49
CA ASP A 150 24.33 -34.43 -16.95
C ASP A 150 24.17 -33.32 -17.99
N ALA A 151 24.53 -33.59 -19.25
CA ALA A 151 24.35 -32.62 -20.34
C ALA A 151 22.87 -32.27 -20.59
N ILE A 152 21.97 -33.25 -20.50
CA ILE A 152 20.52 -33.02 -20.61
C ILE A 152 20.02 -32.14 -19.46
N LEU A 153 20.43 -32.48 -18.22
CA LEU A 153 20.05 -31.71 -17.03
C LEU A 153 20.54 -30.25 -17.13
N ASP A 154 21.77 -30.04 -17.58
CA ASP A 154 22.34 -28.71 -17.79
C ASP A 154 21.56 -27.92 -18.84
N ALA A 155 21.16 -28.56 -19.94
CA ALA A 155 20.31 -27.93 -20.95
C ALA A 155 18.94 -27.50 -20.38
N ASP A 156 18.29 -28.37 -19.62
CA ASP A 156 17.01 -28.07 -18.94
C ASP A 156 17.17 -26.91 -17.94
N ASN A 157 18.25 -26.91 -17.17
CA ASN A 157 18.58 -25.83 -16.24
C ASN A 157 18.78 -24.49 -16.98
N VAL A 158 19.47 -24.49 -18.12
CA VAL A 158 19.65 -23.28 -18.94
C VAL A 158 18.31 -22.74 -19.43
N VAL A 159 17.40 -23.60 -19.89
CA VAL A 159 16.04 -23.21 -20.31
C VAL A 159 15.25 -22.63 -19.13
N ALA A 160 15.30 -23.28 -17.96
CA ALA A 160 14.62 -22.79 -16.76
C ALA A 160 15.15 -21.42 -16.30
N VAL A 161 16.47 -21.24 -16.29
CA VAL A 161 17.11 -19.96 -15.94
C VAL A 161 16.71 -18.85 -16.91
N LYS A 162 16.66 -19.15 -18.22
CA LYS A 162 16.21 -18.18 -19.23
C LYS A 162 14.77 -17.73 -18.97
N LYS A 163 13.86 -18.67 -18.72
CA LYS A 163 12.45 -18.37 -18.41
C LYS A 163 12.30 -17.53 -17.14
N LEU A 164 13.07 -17.83 -16.09
CA LEU A 164 13.09 -17.05 -14.86
C LEU A 164 13.59 -15.62 -15.10
N LYS A 165 14.63 -15.46 -15.93
CA LYS A 165 15.18 -14.15 -16.30
C LYS A 165 14.15 -13.28 -17.04
N GLU A 166 13.45 -13.85 -18.02
CA GLU A 166 12.38 -13.16 -18.76
C GLU A 166 11.23 -12.75 -17.84
N SER A 167 10.79 -13.66 -16.96
CA SER A 167 9.73 -13.38 -15.98
C SER A 167 10.14 -12.30 -14.95
N LEU A 168 11.42 -12.25 -14.58
CA LEU A 168 11.94 -11.23 -13.67
C LEU A 168 11.95 -9.85 -14.35
N GLN A 169 12.40 -9.76 -15.60
CA GLN A 169 12.37 -8.52 -16.38
C GLN A 169 10.95 -7.97 -16.55
N GLU A 170 9.97 -8.84 -16.84
CA GLU A 170 8.56 -8.44 -16.94
C GLU A 170 8.03 -7.86 -15.62
N ARG A 171 8.37 -8.49 -14.48
CA ARG A 171 7.98 -8.00 -13.16
C ARG A 171 8.64 -6.67 -12.82
N ASP A 172 9.91 -6.47 -13.16
CA ASP A 172 10.62 -5.21 -12.93
C ASP A 172 9.96 -4.06 -13.70
N LEU A 173 9.62 -4.26 -14.98
CA LEU A 173 8.87 -3.27 -15.78
C LEU A 173 7.51 -2.93 -15.15
N LYS A 174 6.80 -3.93 -14.62
CA LYS A 174 5.52 -3.72 -13.94
C LYS A 174 5.70 -2.94 -12.63
N ILE A 175 6.75 -3.22 -11.87
CA ILE A 175 7.10 -2.49 -10.65
C ILE A 175 7.40 -1.02 -10.96
N ASP A 176 8.18 -0.75 -12.00
CA ASP A 176 8.52 0.63 -12.39
C ASP A 176 7.27 1.41 -12.83
N LYS A 177 6.37 0.77 -13.59
CA LYS A 177 5.09 1.36 -13.95
C LYS A 177 4.25 1.70 -12.72
N LEU A 178 4.06 0.74 -11.80
CA LEU A 178 3.29 0.96 -10.56
C LEU A 178 3.92 2.04 -9.69
N ARG A 179 5.25 2.11 -9.59
CA ARG A 179 5.95 3.19 -8.86
C ARG A 179 5.64 4.56 -9.46
N SER A 180 5.60 4.67 -10.79
CA SER A 180 5.25 5.92 -11.47
C SER A 180 3.80 6.34 -11.21
N GLU A 181 2.86 5.39 -11.26
CA GLU A 181 1.44 5.63 -10.97
C GLU A 181 1.22 6.06 -9.50
N VAL A 182 1.85 5.37 -8.55
CA VAL A 182 1.80 5.72 -7.13
C VAL A 182 2.37 7.12 -6.89
N LYS A 183 3.46 7.49 -7.55
CA LYS A 183 4.04 8.83 -7.44
C LYS A 183 3.11 9.90 -8.00
N ALA A 184 2.44 9.63 -9.12
CA ALA A 184 1.46 10.54 -9.71
C ALA A 184 0.22 10.71 -8.82
N LEU A 185 -0.35 9.61 -8.33
CA LEU A 185 -1.49 9.62 -7.41
C LEU A 185 -1.16 10.36 -6.11
N LYS A 186 0.03 10.13 -5.53
CA LYS A 186 0.48 10.84 -4.34
C LYS A 186 0.51 12.35 -4.57
N LYS A 187 1.08 12.80 -5.69
CA LYS A 187 1.14 14.22 -6.03
C LYS A 187 -0.26 14.82 -6.23
N ALA A 188 -1.15 14.10 -6.92
CA ALA A 188 -2.54 14.54 -7.12
C ALA A 188 -3.29 14.68 -5.79
N SER A 189 -3.17 13.67 -4.92
CA SER A 189 -3.77 13.68 -3.59
C SER A 189 -3.21 14.82 -2.72
N GLU A 190 -1.89 15.05 -2.71
CA GLU A 190 -1.28 16.18 -2.00
C GLU A 190 -1.81 17.54 -2.50
N THR A 191 -2.00 17.70 -3.82
CA THR A 191 -2.59 18.94 -4.36
C THR A 191 -4.04 19.14 -3.95
N GLU A 192 -4.84 18.08 -3.92
CA GLU A 192 -6.25 18.13 -3.53
C GLU A 192 -6.42 18.43 -2.04
N VAL A 193 -5.62 17.77 -1.18
CA VAL A 193 -5.60 18.03 0.26
C VAL A 193 -5.22 19.49 0.55
N ASN A 194 -4.22 20.03 -0.14
CA ASN A 194 -3.82 21.43 0.02
C ASN A 194 -4.92 22.41 -0.40
N LYS A 195 -5.66 22.09 -1.48
CA LYS A 195 -6.81 22.89 -1.92
C LYS A 195 -7.94 22.86 -0.88
N LEU A 196 -8.35 21.66 -0.45
CA LEU A 196 -9.41 21.50 0.56
C LEU A 196 -9.06 22.18 1.88
N LYS A 197 -7.79 22.13 2.28
CA LYS A 197 -7.32 22.85 3.47
C LYS A 197 -7.47 24.36 3.33
N LYS A 198 -7.13 24.92 2.16
CA LYS A 198 -7.31 26.35 1.88
C LYS A 198 -8.78 26.75 1.86
N ASP A 199 -9.63 25.94 1.24
CA ASP A 199 -11.08 26.18 1.18
C ASP A 199 -11.70 26.13 2.58
N LEU A 200 -11.22 25.21 3.44
CA LEU A 200 -11.62 25.12 4.84
C LEU A 200 -11.21 26.37 5.63
N ASP A 201 -9.97 26.84 5.49
CA ASP A 201 -9.48 28.04 6.18
C ASP A 201 -10.32 29.29 5.80
N VAL A 202 -10.69 29.42 4.52
CA VAL A 202 -11.59 30.50 4.04
C VAL A 202 -12.97 30.38 4.69
N SER A 203 -13.58 29.19 4.65
CA SER A 203 -14.91 28.97 5.23
C SER A 203 -14.93 29.21 6.74
N VAL A 204 -13.87 28.83 7.46
CA VAL A 204 -13.74 29.10 8.90
C VAL A 204 -13.66 30.61 9.16
N ALA A 205 -12.88 31.35 8.35
CA ALA A 205 -12.78 32.80 8.47
C ALA A 205 -14.13 33.50 8.19
N GLU A 206 -14.83 33.11 7.13
CA GLU A 206 -16.16 33.62 6.79
C GLU A 206 -17.18 33.34 7.90
N THR A 207 -17.21 32.11 8.42
CA THR A 207 -18.10 31.71 9.51
C THR A 207 -17.80 32.50 10.79
N GLY A 208 -16.51 32.76 11.07
CA GLY A 208 -16.07 33.62 12.16
C GLY A 208 -16.55 35.06 11.98
N GLY A 209 -16.41 35.62 10.78
CA GLY A 209 -16.89 36.96 10.44
C GLY A 209 -18.40 37.10 10.54
N LEU A 210 -19.15 36.12 10.03
CA LEU A 210 -20.62 36.09 10.16
C LEU A 210 -21.07 35.98 11.61
N LYS A 211 -20.41 35.15 12.43
CA LYS A 211 -20.70 35.08 13.88
C LYS A 211 -20.46 36.42 14.58
N ALA A 212 -19.35 37.10 14.26
CA ALA A 212 -19.08 38.42 14.81
C ALA A 212 -20.16 39.43 14.38
N ARG A 213 -20.57 39.42 13.10
CA ARG A 213 -21.61 40.31 12.60
C ARG A 213 -22.98 40.05 13.22
N ILE A 214 -23.33 38.78 13.47
CA ILE A 214 -24.55 38.42 14.20
C ILE A 214 -24.50 39.01 15.61
N ALA A 215 -23.38 38.85 16.33
CA ALA A 215 -23.24 39.39 17.68
C ALA A 215 -23.34 40.93 17.71
N GLU A 216 -22.74 41.62 16.73
CA GLU A 216 -22.88 43.08 16.57
C GLU A 216 -24.34 43.50 16.32
N LEU A 217 -25.02 42.82 15.39
CA LEU A 217 -26.42 43.13 15.06
C LEU A 217 -27.36 42.82 16.22
N GLU A 218 -27.11 41.75 16.97
CA GLU A 218 -27.86 41.44 18.20
C GLU A 218 -27.69 42.56 19.24
N GLU A 219 -26.46 43.05 19.45
CA GLU A 219 -26.20 44.19 20.34
C GLU A 219 -26.87 45.48 19.84
N GLU A 220 -26.81 45.77 18.53
CA GLU A 220 -27.44 46.94 17.92
C GLU A 220 -28.98 46.91 18.04
N VAL A 221 -29.61 45.75 17.78
CA VAL A 221 -31.07 45.57 17.90
C VAL A 221 -31.52 45.76 19.35
N LEU A 222 -30.83 45.13 20.30
CA LEU A 222 -31.16 45.28 21.73
C LEU A 222 -30.97 46.73 22.19
N THR A 223 -29.91 47.40 21.74
CA THR A 223 -29.64 48.81 22.03
C THR A 223 -30.75 49.70 21.48
N ALA A 224 -31.06 49.59 20.18
CA ALA A 224 -32.10 50.38 19.53
C ALA A 224 -33.48 50.16 20.18
N PHE A 225 -33.81 48.92 20.56
CA PHE A 225 -35.05 48.59 21.27
C PHE A 225 -35.11 49.29 22.63
N THR A 226 -34.04 49.21 23.45
CA THR A 226 -34.01 49.87 24.76
C THR A 226 -34.11 51.39 24.66
N PHE A 227 -33.40 52.03 23.71
CA PHE A 227 -33.54 53.47 23.48
C PHE A 227 -34.94 53.86 22.99
N GLY A 228 -35.56 53.06 22.12
CA GLY A 228 -36.92 53.27 21.66
C GLY A 228 -37.93 53.20 22.81
N PHE A 229 -37.76 52.24 23.72
CA PHE A 229 -38.55 52.13 24.94
C PHE A 229 -38.39 53.35 25.84
N ASP A 230 -37.16 53.75 26.16
CA ASP A 230 -36.89 54.91 27.02
C ASP A 230 -37.50 56.20 26.44
N ARG A 231 -37.42 56.36 25.11
CA ARG A 231 -38.04 57.48 24.41
C ARG A 231 -39.57 57.46 24.51
N ALA A 232 -40.19 56.28 24.40
CA ALA A 232 -41.64 56.13 24.57
C ALA A 232 -42.08 56.42 26.01
N VAL A 233 -41.34 55.91 27.01
CA VAL A 233 -41.56 56.22 28.43
C VAL A 233 -41.50 57.72 28.69
N ALA A 234 -40.48 58.41 28.15
CA ALA A 234 -40.34 59.85 28.26
C ALA A 234 -41.52 60.60 27.61
N GLN A 235 -42.01 60.15 26.45
CA GLN A 235 -43.19 60.72 25.80
C GLN A 235 -44.46 60.53 26.64
N ILE A 236 -44.67 59.35 27.24
CA ILE A 236 -45.81 59.09 28.12
C ILE A 236 -45.79 60.01 29.33
N GLY A 237 -44.63 60.22 29.96
CA GLY A 237 -44.50 61.14 31.10
C GLY A 237 -44.88 62.58 30.78
N VAL A 238 -44.77 63.01 29.51
CA VAL A 238 -45.22 64.34 29.06
C VAL A 238 -46.73 64.38 28.80
N VAL A 239 -47.27 63.35 28.15
CA VAL A 239 -48.68 63.33 27.69
C VAL A 239 -49.65 62.93 28.80
N ALA A 240 -49.21 62.12 29.75
CA ALA A 240 -50.03 61.59 30.84
C ALA A 240 -49.23 61.62 32.16
N PRO A 241 -49.05 62.82 32.77
CA PRO A 241 -48.21 62.98 33.96
C PRO A 241 -48.76 62.25 35.21
N GLU A 242 -50.03 61.86 35.17
CA GLU A 242 -50.70 61.10 36.23
C GLU A 242 -50.24 59.62 36.28
N VAL A 243 -49.59 59.13 35.21
CA VAL A 243 -49.16 57.73 35.07
C VAL A 243 -47.80 57.55 35.74
N ASP A 244 -47.69 56.59 36.67
CA ASP A 244 -46.41 56.21 37.26
C ASP A 244 -45.55 55.44 36.26
N ILE A 245 -44.71 56.19 35.53
CA ILE A 245 -43.78 55.66 34.53
C ILE A 245 -42.73 54.70 35.11
N ASN A 246 -42.52 54.68 36.43
CA ASN A 246 -41.58 53.73 37.08
C ASN A 246 -42.08 52.28 37.08
N LEU A 247 -43.36 52.07 36.78
CA LEU A 247 -43.96 50.73 36.67
C LEU A 247 -43.71 50.08 35.29
N LEU A 248 -43.17 50.83 34.33
CA LEU A 248 -42.85 50.33 32.99
C LEU A 248 -41.48 49.62 33.00
N ASP A 249 -41.41 48.42 32.43
CA ASP A 249 -40.19 47.61 32.37
C ASP A 249 -39.95 47.10 30.95
N VAL A 250 -38.82 47.51 30.36
CA VAL A 250 -38.40 47.15 28.99
C VAL A 250 -38.26 45.64 28.77
N THR A 251 -38.13 44.87 29.84
CA THR A 251 -37.96 43.41 29.76
C THR A 251 -39.28 42.64 29.80
N LYS A 252 -40.40 43.31 30.05
CA LYS A 252 -41.71 42.68 30.24
C LYS A 252 -42.61 42.88 29.02
N ILE A 253 -43.51 41.92 28.79
CA ILE A 253 -44.54 41.98 27.76
C ILE A 253 -45.93 42.13 28.40
N VAL A 254 -46.90 42.65 27.65
CA VAL A 254 -48.30 42.73 28.10
C VAL A 254 -49.09 41.60 27.47
N SER A 255 -49.65 40.72 28.30
CA SER A 255 -50.56 39.64 27.87
C SER A 255 -51.78 39.59 28.79
N GLY A 256 -52.98 39.50 28.21
CA GLY A 256 -54.23 39.51 29.00
C GLY A 256 -54.40 40.72 29.93
N GLY A 257 -53.80 41.87 29.59
CA GLY A 257 -53.81 43.08 30.40
C GLY A 257 -52.86 43.08 31.60
N ARG A 258 -51.94 42.10 31.72
CA ARG A 258 -50.92 42.02 32.78
C ARG A 258 -49.51 42.04 32.20
N LEU A 259 -48.58 42.63 32.94
CA LEU A 259 -47.14 42.59 32.64
C LEU A 259 -46.55 41.22 33.05
N MET A 260 -45.94 40.52 32.11
CA MET A 260 -45.42 39.16 32.27
C MET A 260 -44.06 38.98 31.56
N ASP A 261 -43.38 37.87 31.85
CA ASP A 261 -42.18 37.45 31.12
C ASP A 261 -42.57 36.63 29.88
N ASP A 262 -41.90 36.82 28.75
CA ASP A 262 -42.22 36.15 27.48
C ASP A 262 -42.24 34.60 27.58
N GLY A 263 -41.36 34.01 28.40
CA GLY A 263 -41.30 32.56 28.66
C GLY A 263 -42.42 31.98 29.53
N THR A 264 -43.45 32.76 29.88
CA THR A 264 -44.63 32.31 30.65
C THR A 264 -45.89 32.15 29.81
N LEU A 265 -45.79 32.32 28.50
CA LEU A 265 -46.89 32.02 27.56
C LEU A 265 -46.98 30.50 27.33
N PRO A 266 -48.16 29.88 27.41
CA PRO A 266 -48.33 28.49 26.98
C PRO A 266 -48.10 28.40 25.46
N GLU A 267 -47.27 27.45 25.01
CA GLU A 267 -47.24 27.04 23.60
C GLU A 267 -48.65 26.58 23.22
N ASN A 268 -49.37 27.36 22.42
CA ASN A 268 -50.68 26.95 21.94
C ASN A 268 -50.48 25.75 21.00
N GLN A 269 -51.06 24.63 21.40
CA GLN A 269 -51.25 23.43 20.63
C GLN A 269 -51.99 23.80 19.33
N ASP A 270 -51.34 23.59 18.18
CA ASP A 270 -52.06 23.54 16.92
C ASP A 270 -53.03 22.35 16.98
N GLU A 271 -54.33 22.64 17.07
CA GLU A 271 -55.40 21.71 16.79
C GLU A 271 -55.32 21.26 15.32
N SER A 272 -54.55 20.22 15.04
CA SER A 272 -54.70 19.47 13.80
C SER A 272 -56.00 18.66 13.88
N VAL A 273 -57.09 19.26 13.40
CA VAL A 273 -58.31 18.54 13.03
C VAL A 273 -57.92 17.41 12.08
N SER A 274 -58.11 16.18 12.55
CA SER A 274 -57.87 14.97 11.79
C SER A 274 -58.92 14.86 10.69
N VAL A 275 -58.53 15.06 9.43
CA VAL A 275 -59.34 14.65 8.28
C VAL A 275 -58.93 13.22 7.93
N GLU A 276 -59.91 12.32 8.04
CA GLU A 276 -59.85 10.92 7.65
C GLU A 276 -59.28 10.74 6.23
N LYS A 277 -58.31 9.85 6.09
CA LYS A 277 -58.02 9.20 4.80
C LYS A 277 -58.95 7.99 4.64
N GLY A 278 -59.94 8.14 3.78
CA GLY A 278 -60.59 7.03 3.10
C GLY A 278 -59.66 6.38 2.08
N ALA A 279 -59.80 5.07 1.94
CA ALA A 279 -59.20 4.20 0.95
C ALA A 279 -59.69 4.52 -0.47
N ASP A 280 -58.78 4.66 -1.43
CA ASP A 280 -58.41 3.68 -2.48
C ASP A 280 -57.33 4.29 -3.39
#